data_AF-A0A969XJF9-F1
#
_entry.id   AF-A0A969XJF9-F1
#
_cell.length_a   1.000
_cell.length_b   1.000
_cell.length_c   1.000
_cell.angle_alpha   90.00
_cell.angle_beta   90.00
_cell.angle_gamma   90.00
#
_symmetry.space_group_name_H-M   'P 1'
#
loop_
_entity.id
_entity.type
_entity.pdbx_description
1 polymer ?
#
loop_
_entity_poly.entity_id
_entity_poly.type
_entity_poly.pdbx_seq_one_letter_code
_entity_poly.pdbx_strand_id
1 'polypeptide(L)'
;VEEAILVTQAYHLDRALFTADGLGIEVAGVAADRRQYRFIARYWWREVLATAMAWLEVRVTRPEPILGDPLPIFPEAQAVGRAIRRIASG
;
A
#
# COMPACT_ATOMS: atom_id res chain seq x y z
N VAL A 1 5.61 9.21 0.63
CA VAL A 1 4.24 9.09 1.18
C VAL A 1 4.40 9.05 2.67
N GLU A 2 3.73 9.91 3.40
CA GLU A 2 3.83 9.98 4.87
C GLU A 2 2.64 9.28 5.53
N GLU A 3 1.45 9.43 4.95
CA GLU A 3 0.21 8.79 5.41
C GLU A 3 -0.51 8.09 4.23
N ALA A 4 -1.16 6.95 4.51
CA ALA A 4 -1.93 6.20 3.51
C ALA A 4 -3.17 5.49 4.11
N ILE A 5 -4.19 5.31 3.27
CA ILE A 5 -5.28 4.36 3.53
C ILE A 5 -5.07 3.15 2.63
N LEU A 6 -4.89 1.98 3.24
CA LEU A 6 -4.68 0.72 2.54
C LEU A 6 -5.99 -0.06 2.44
N VAL A 7 -6.49 -0.22 1.21
CA VAL A 7 -7.76 -0.88 0.92
C VAL A 7 -7.50 -2.19 0.17
N THR A 8 -7.75 -3.33 0.81
CA THR A 8 -7.52 -4.66 0.20
C THR A 8 -8.38 -5.74 0.86
N GLN A 9 -8.30 -6.98 0.39
CA GLN A 9 -8.97 -8.12 1.02
C GLN A 9 -8.45 -8.36 2.44
N ALA A 10 -9.31 -8.81 3.37
CA ALA A 10 -8.92 -9.00 4.77
C ALA A 10 -7.71 -9.93 4.93
N TYR A 11 -7.63 -10.99 4.12
CA TYR A 11 -6.53 -11.95 4.19
C TYR A 11 -5.18 -11.43 3.66
N HIS A 12 -5.10 -10.22 3.09
CA HIS A 12 -3.83 -9.56 2.74
C HIS A 12 -3.48 -8.40 3.68
N LEU A 13 -4.45 -7.97 4.50
CA LEU A 13 -4.40 -6.67 5.15
C LEU A 13 -3.26 -6.60 6.17
N ASP A 14 -3.11 -7.61 7.01
CA ASP A 14 -2.09 -7.64 8.06
C ASP A 14 -0.67 -7.51 7.51
N ARG A 15 -0.34 -8.28 6.48
CA ARG A 15 0.98 -8.19 5.83
C ARG A 15 1.21 -6.83 5.20
N ALA A 16 0.18 -6.28 4.56
CA ALA A 16 0.28 -4.98 3.90
C ALA A 16 0.47 -3.83 4.91
N LEU A 17 -0.24 -3.88 6.04
CA LEU A 17 -0.04 -2.95 7.16
C LEU A 17 1.36 -3.09 7.76
N PHE A 18 1.83 -4.32 7.98
CA PHE A 18 3.19 -4.58 8.46
C PHE A 18 4.26 -4.01 7.52
N THR A 19 4.09 -4.17 6.21
CA THR A 19 5.03 -3.61 5.23
C THR A 19 5.01 -2.09 5.25
N ALA A 20 3.83 -1.46 5.28
CA ALA A 20 3.71 0.00 5.30
C ALA A 20 4.30 0.62 6.60
N ASP A 21 4.02 0.03 7.76
CA ASP A 21 4.65 0.40 9.04
C ASP A 21 6.17 0.25 8.97
N GLY A 22 6.65 -0.87 8.42
CA GLY A 22 8.08 -1.12 8.21
C GLY A 22 8.78 -0.13 7.27
N LEU A 23 8.03 0.53 6.38
CA LEU A 23 8.49 1.60 5.51
C LEU A 23 8.36 3.00 6.15
N GLY A 24 7.84 3.09 7.37
CA GLY A 24 7.63 4.36 8.09
C GLY A 24 6.42 5.16 7.60
N ILE A 25 5.43 4.49 7.00
CA ILE A 25 4.19 5.11 6.52
C ILE A 25 3.11 4.96 7.59
N GLU A 26 2.52 6.07 8.03
CA GLU A 26 1.33 6.03 8.87
C GLU A 26 0.16 5.49 8.05
N VAL A 27 -0.37 4.32 8.43
CA VAL A 27 -1.32 3.60 7.58
C VAL A 27 -2.57 3.17 8.34
N ALA A 28 -3.74 3.41 7.74
CA ALA A 28 -5.01 2.86 8.17
C ALA A 28 -5.48 1.77 7.20
N GLY A 29 -5.97 0.65 7.73
CA GLY A 29 -6.44 -0.49 6.93
C GLY A 29 -7.95 -0.53 6.74
N VAL A 30 -8.42 -0.84 5.53
CA VAL A 30 -9.83 -1.08 5.22
C VAL A 30 -9.99 -2.40 4.46
N ALA A 31 -10.71 -3.34 5.06
CA ALA A 31 -11.06 -4.60 4.40
C ALA A 31 -12.13 -4.36 3.32
N ALA A 32 -11.84 -4.80 2.09
CA ALA A 32 -12.70 -4.66 0.91
C ALA A 32 -13.18 -6.03 0.39
N ASP A 33 -13.65 -6.88 1.29
CA ASP A 33 -14.16 -8.20 0.94
C ASP A 33 -15.50 -8.07 0.21
N ARG A 34 -15.51 -8.35 -1.10
CA ARG A 34 -16.72 -8.21 -1.93
C ARG A 34 -17.43 -9.54 -2.21
N ARG A 35 -16.80 -10.69 -1.92
CA ARG A 35 -17.29 -12.04 -2.26
C ARG A 35 -16.72 -13.11 -1.32
N GLN A 36 -17.43 -14.23 -1.20
CA GLN A 36 -16.85 -15.44 -0.62
C GLN A 36 -15.75 -16.00 -1.55
N TYR A 37 -14.55 -16.20 -0.99
CA TYR A 37 -13.41 -16.73 -1.72
C TYR A 37 -13.48 -18.25 -1.78
N ARG A 38 -13.89 -18.80 -2.94
CA ARG A 38 -14.00 -20.25 -3.16
C ARG A 38 -12.72 -21.04 -2.84
N PHE A 39 -11.56 -20.38 -2.94
CA PHE A 39 -10.25 -20.98 -2.70
C PHE A 39 -9.52 -20.36 -1.52
N ILE A 40 -10.25 -19.89 -0.51
CA ILE A 40 -9.68 -19.16 0.64
C ILE A 40 -8.53 -19.93 1.30
N ALA A 41 -8.64 -21.25 1.46
CA ALA A 41 -7.58 -22.07 2.04
C ALA A 41 -6.25 -21.99 1.25
N ARG A 42 -6.32 -22.03 -0.09
CA ARG A 42 -5.13 -21.86 -0.94
C ARG A 42 -4.56 -20.46 -0.85
N TYR A 43 -5.42 -19.43 -0.82
CA TYR A 43 -4.98 -18.05 -0.67
C TYR A 43 -4.30 -17.81 0.67
N TRP A 44 -4.83 -18.41 1.73
CA TRP A 44 -4.27 -18.32 3.07
C TRP A 44 -2.88 -18.96 3.15
N TRP A 45 -2.69 -20.15 2.56
CA TRP A 45 -1.35 -20.76 2.50
C TRP A 45 -0.34 -19.91 1.72
N ARG A 46 -0.75 -19.30 0.62
CA ARG A 46 0.09 -18.35 -0.10
C ARG A 46 0.42 -17.13 0.74
N GLU A 47 -0.54 -16.66 1.54
CA GLU A 47 -0.35 -15.50 2.39
C GLU A 47 0.68 -15.76 3.50
N VAL A 48 0.68 -16.95 4.10
CA VAL A 48 1.70 -17.32 5.11
C VAL A 48 3.10 -17.18 4.54
N LEU A 49 3.34 -17.72 3.35
CA LEU A 49 4.64 -17.61 2.67
C LEU A 49 4.95 -16.16 2.29
N ALA A 50 3.97 -15.41 1.79
CA ALA A 50 4.15 -14.00 1.46
C ALA A 50 4.46 -13.15 2.69
N THR A 51 3.87 -13.48 3.84
CA THR A 51 4.08 -12.77 5.12
C THR A 51 5.48 -13.01 5.66
N ALA A 52 5.98 -14.25 5.58
CA ALA A 52 7.36 -14.56 5.90
C ALA A 52 8.34 -13.79 5.00
N MET A 53 8.05 -13.70 3.70
CA MET A 53 8.86 -12.91 2.76
C MET A 53 8.83 -11.41 3.07
N ALA A 54 7.64 -10.85 3.35
CA ALA A 54 7.51 -9.45 3.73
C ALA A 54 8.31 -9.13 5.02
N TRP A 55 8.33 -10.05 5.98
CA TRP A 55 9.17 -9.91 7.16
C TRP A 55 10.66 -9.84 6.81
N LEU A 56 11.14 -10.74 5.94
CA LEU A 56 12.52 -10.73 5.46
C LEU A 56 12.85 -9.43 4.72
N GLU A 57 11.94 -8.95 3.87
CA GLU A 57 12.09 -7.71 3.10
C GLU A 57 12.19 -6.48 4.01
N VAL A 58 11.28 -6.36 4.98
CA VAL A 58 11.27 -5.21 5.90
C VAL A 58 12.46 -5.23 6.87
N ARG A 59 12.82 -6.41 7.39
CA ARG A 59 13.79 -6.52 8.50
C ARG A 59 15.22 -6.77 8.05
N VAL A 60 15.40 -7.46 6.93
CA VAL A 60 16.70 -7.98 6.51
C VAL A 60 17.15 -7.36 5.19
N THR A 61 16.45 -7.65 4.09
CA THR A 61 16.96 -7.34 2.75
C THR A 61 16.73 -5.89 2.32
N ARG A 62 15.67 -5.23 2.82
CA ARG A 62 15.31 -3.83 2.55
C ARG A 62 15.49 -3.44 1.08
N PRO A 63 14.81 -4.13 0.14
CA PRO A 63 14.94 -3.82 -1.27
C PRO A 63 14.45 -2.40 -1.55
N GLU A 64 15.06 -1.75 -2.53
CA GLU A 64 14.63 -0.42 -2.95
C GLU A 64 13.25 -0.50 -3.62
N PRO A 65 12.24 0.30 -3.19
CA PRO A 65 10.92 0.28 -3.79
C PRO A 65 10.95 0.75 -5.24
N ILE A 66 10.48 -0.10 -6.16
CA ILE A 66 10.31 0.28 -7.57
C ILE A 66 8.94 0.94 -7.71
N LEU A 67 8.95 2.29 -7.72
CA LEU A 67 7.75 3.10 -7.93
C LEU A 67 7.76 3.62 -9.38
N GLY A 68 6.64 3.43 -10.09
CA GLY A 68 6.40 4.10 -11.36
C GLY A 68 5.91 5.54 -11.15
N ASP A 69 5.56 6.21 -12.25
CA ASP A 69 4.91 7.53 -12.17
C ASP A 69 3.55 7.43 -11.45
N PRO A 70 3.19 8.39 -10.57
CA PRO A 70 1.90 8.41 -9.92
C PRO A 70 0.74 8.41 -10.93
N LEU A 71 -0.17 7.46 -10.79
CA LEU A 71 -1.39 7.43 -11.60
C LEU A 71 -2.33 8.59 -11.20
N PRO A 72 -2.94 9.30 -12.16
CA PRO A 72 -3.85 10.39 -11.86
C PRO A 72 -5.22 9.86 -11.43
N ILE A 73 -5.40 9.65 -10.12
CA ILE A 73 -6.69 9.23 -9.53
C ILE A 73 -7.67 10.40 -9.41
N PHE A 74 -7.15 11.63 -9.21
CA PHE A 74 -7.91 12.89 -9.17
C PHE A 74 -7.21 13.96 -10.02
N PRO A 75 -7.39 13.93 -11.36
CA PRO A 75 -6.66 14.79 -12.29
C PRO A 75 -6.82 16.29 -11.99
N GLU A 76 -8.03 16.72 -11.60
CA GLU A 76 -8.39 18.12 -11.36
C GLU A 76 -7.73 18.65 -10.09
N ALA A 77 -7.76 17.87 -9.01
CA ALA A 77 -7.13 18.22 -7.73
C ALA A 77 -5.61 18.37 -7.87
N GLN A 78 -4.97 17.52 -8.68
CA GLN A 78 -3.54 17.63 -8.95
C GLN A 78 -3.20 18.88 -9.79
N ALA A 79 -4.06 19.26 -10.73
CA ALA A 79 -3.86 20.47 -11.52
C ALA A 79 -3.90 21.74 -10.64
N VAL A 80 -4.87 21.82 -9.73
CA VAL A 80 -4.98 22.93 -8.76
C VAL A 80 -3.77 22.97 -7.82
N GLY A 81 -3.37 21.83 -7.26
CA GLY A 81 -2.21 21.76 -6.37
C GLY A 81 -0.87 22.15 -7.03
N ARG A 82 -0.71 21.88 -8.34
CA ARG A 82 0.45 22.36 -9.11
C ARG A 82 0.40 23.87 -9.36
N ALA A 83 -0.78 24.43 -9.66
CA ALA A 83 -0.95 25.86 -9.87
C ALA A 83 -0.62 26.67 -8.60
N ILE A 84 -1.10 26.23 -7.42
CA ILE A 84 -0.84 26.88 -6.14
C ILE A 84 0.66 26.87 -5.80
N ARG A 85 1.34 25.72 -5.96
CA ARG A 85 2.78 25.62 -5.69
C ARG A 85 3.61 26.54 -6.58
N ARG A 86 3.22 26.72 -7.85
CA ARG A 86 3.90 27.62 -8.79
C ARG A 86 3.77 29.10 -8.38
N ILE A 87 2.64 29.50 -7.80
CA ILE A 87 2.43 30.86 -7.30
C ILE A 87 3.23 31.10 -6.02
N ALA A 88 3.32 30.12 -5.12
CA ALA A 88 4.03 30.24 -3.85
C ALA A 88 5.56 30.21 -3.97
N SER A 89 6.10 29.77 -5.12
CA SER A 89 7.54 29.65 -5.38
C SER A 89 8.12 30.77 -6.25
N GLY A 90 7.34 31.81 -6.57
CA GLY A 90 7.76 33.00 -7.32
C GLY A 90 7.59 34.25 -6.48
#